data_AF-A0A1N7RY98-F1
#
_entry.id   AF-A0A1N7RY98-F1
#
_cell.length_a   1.000
_cell.length_b   1.000
_cell.length_c   1.000
_cell.angle_alpha   90.00
_cell.angle_beta   90.00
_cell.angle_gamma   90.00
#
_symmetry.space_group_name_H-M   'P 1'
#
loop_
_entity.id
_entity.type
_entity.pdbx_description
1 polymer ?
#
loop_
_entity_poly.entity_id
_entity_poly.type
_entity_poly.pdbx_seq_one_letter_code
_entity_poly.pdbx_strand_id
1 'polypeptide(L)'
;MKTVVLVSCVKQKRDAPCPAKSLYTSDWFRKARAYAESFGPSWYILSAQYGLLEPGKVIAPYEKALNRMNVGDRRAWSSKVISQMQAAVPAADRIVILAESATVNS
;
A
#
# COMPACT_ATOMS: atom_id res chain seq x y z
N MET A 1 14.16 -16.14 8.08
CA MET A 1 13.37 -14.96 8.49
C MET A 1 12.79 -14.28 7.26
N LYS A 2 11.51 -14.51 6.96
CA LYS A 2 10.78 -13.91 5.83
C LYS A 2 10.26 -12.54 6.23
N THR A 3 10.90 -11.49 5.70
CA THR A 3 10.45 -10.10 5.90
C THR A 3 9.52 -9.71 4.76
N VAL A 4 8.38 -9.11 5.10
CA VAL A 4 7.45 -8.52 4.12
C VAL A 4 7.34 -7.02 4.34
N VAL A 5 7.51 -6.26 3.26
CA VAL A 5 7.44 -4.80 3.29
C VAL A 5 6.09 -4.34 2.75
N LEU A 6 5.40 -3.50 3.50
CA LEU A 6 4.15 -2.85 3.10
C LEU A 6 4.43 -1.37 2.86
N VAL A 7 4.13 -0.88 1.67
CA VAL A 7 4.29 0.53 1.31
C VAL A 7 2.93 1.20 1.23
N SER A 8 2.70 2.23 2.04
CA SER A 8 1.46 3.01 1.98
C SER A 8 1.27 3.68 0.62
N CYS A 9 0.05 3.63 0.07
CA CYS A 9 -0.28 4.37 -1.15
C CYS A 9 -0.27 5.88 -0.89
N VAL A 10 -0.07 6.65 -1.97
CA VAL A 10 -0.07 8.13 -1.92
C VAL A 10 -1.14 8.72 -2.83
N LYS A 11 -1.41 10.02 -2.65
CA LYS A 11 -2.38 10.74 -3.47
C LYS A 11 -1.95 10.85 -4.94
N GLN A 12 -0.67 11.15 -5.16
CA GLN A 12 -0.08 11.37 -6.49
C GLN A 12 -0.02 10.07 -7.28
N LYS A 13 -0.71 10.04 -8.41
CA LYS A 13 -0.85 8.87 -9.30
C LYS A 13 -0.65 9.28 -10.75
N ARG A 14 -0.36 8.32 -11.62
CA ARG A 14 -0.46 8.47 -13.08
C ARG A 14 -1.92 8.51 -13.53
N ASP A 15 -2.16 9.05 -14.73
CA ASP A 15 -3.51 9.21 -15.28
C ASP A 15 -3.98 8.02 -16.15
N ALA A 16 -3.18 6.95 -16.22
CA ALA A 16 -3.47 5.77 -17.03
C ALA A 16 -3.29 4.46 -16.22
N PRO A 17 -4.06 3.40 -16.56
CA PRO A 17 -3.87 2.09 -15.96
C PRO A 17 -2.44 1.58 -16.14
N CYS A 18 -1.82 1.16 -15.04
CA CYS A 18 -0.49 0.59 -15.04
C CYS A 18 -0.28 -0.29 -13.80
N PRO A 19 0.83 -1.05 -13.71
CA PRO A 19 1.15 -1.81 -12.50
C PRO A 19 1.14 -0.91 -11.26
N ALA A 20 0.60 -1.40 -10.15
CA ALA A 20 0.44 -0.64 -8.92
C ALA A 20 1.75 0.00 -8.43
N LYS A 21 2.89 -0.68 -8.61
CA LYS A 21 4.23 -0.15 -8.29
C LYS A 21 4.64 1.09 -9.11
N SER A 22 4.01 1.29 -10.27
CA SER A 22 4.25 2.40 -11.19
C SER A 22 3.14 3.43 -11.16
N LEU A 23 1.97 3.10 -10.60
CA LEU A 23 0.83 4.01 -10.52
C LEU A 23 1.14 5.21 -9.64
N TYR A 24 1.73 5.00 -8.47
CA TYR A 24 2.00 6.08 -7.51
C TYR A 24 3.33 6.77 -7.82
N THR A 25 3.31 8.10 -7.84
CA THR A 25 4.38 8.90 -8.45
C THR A 25 5.11 9.84 -7.50
N SER A 26 4.74 9.92 -6.21
CA SER A 26 5.44 10.81 -5.27
C SER A 26 6.89 10.36 -5.03
N ASP A 27 7.77 11.31 -4.76
CA ASP A 27 9.18 11.01 -4.47
C ASP A 27 9.34 10.13 -3.23
N TRP A 28 8.50 10.34 -2.21
CA TRP A 28 8.46 9.46 -1.05
C TRP A 28 8.10 8.02 -1.46
N PHE A 29 7.05 7.83 -2.28
CA PHE A 29 6.64 6.49 -2.71
C PHE A 29 7.72 5.82 -3.55
N ARG A 30 8.38 6.56 -4.46
CA ARG A 30 9.49 6.03 -5.25
C ARG A 30 10.64 5.53 -4.36
N LYS A 31 11.01 6.29 -3.33
CA LYS A 31 12.04 5.90 -2.36
C LYS A 31 11.60 4.70 -1.52
N ALA A 32 10.37 4.71 -1.02
CA ALA A 32 9.82 3.61 -0.23
C ALA A 32 9.70 2.32 -1.05
N ARG A 33 9.30 2.42 -2.31
CA ARG A 33 9.30 1.31 -3.28
C ARG A 33 10.72 0.78 -3.49
N ALA A 34 11.70 1.64 -3.73
CA ALA A 34 13.09 1.21 -3.93
C ALA A 34 13.64 0.47 -2.70
N TYR A 35 13.32 0.96 -1.50
CA TYR A 35 13.62 0.25 -0.25
C TYR A 35 12.90 -1.10 -0.19
N ALA A 36 11.60 -1.16 -0.47
CA ALA A 36 10.85 -2.42 -0.43
C ALA A 36 11.39 -3.46 -1.42
N GLU A 37 11.74 -3.03 -2.64
CA GLU A 37 12.34 -3.87 -3.69
C GLU A 37 13.71 -4.44 -3.26
N SER A 38 14.46 -3.76 -2.38
CA SER A 38 15.73 -4.29 -1.88
C SER A 38 15.60 -5.47 -0.91
N PHE A 39 14.40 -5.74 -0.38
CA PHE A 39 14.10 -6.94 0.42
C PHE A 39 13.63 -8.13 -0.43
N GLY A 40 13.57 -7.96 -1.76
CA GLY A 40 13.17 -8.99 -2.71
C GLY A 40 11.70 -8.90 -3.13
N PRO A 41 11.11 -9.98 -3.66
CA PRO A 41 9.78 -9.94 -4.29
C PRO A 41 8.63 -9.85 -3.28
N SER A 42 8.90 -10.01 -1.97
CA SER A 42 7.88 -10.07 -0.93
C SER A 42 7.51 -8.68 -0.39
N TRP A 43 6.89 -7.86 -1.25
CA TRP A 43 6.36 -6.57 -0.83
C TRP A 43 5.02 -6.25 -1.47
N TYR A 44 4.24 -5.41 -0.80
CA TYR A 44 2.88 -5.06 -1.20
C TYR A 44 2.62 -3.57 -0.98
N ILE A 45 1.58 -3.07 -1.65
CA ILE A 45 1.12 -1.70 -1.51
C ILE A 45 -0.17 -1.70 -0.69
N LEU A 46 -0.19 -0.90 0.38
CA LEU A 46 -1.35 -0.69 1.22
C LEU A 46 -2.20 0.45 0.64
N SER A 47 -3.28 0.08 -0.04
CA SER A 47 -4.19 0.98 -0.75
C SER A 47 -5.48 1.25 0.03
N ALA A 48 -5.87 2.53 0.10
CA ALA A 48 -7.17 2.94 0.63
C ALA A 48 -8.37 2.33 -0.12
N GLN A 49 -8.23 2.04 -1.42
CA GLN A 49 -9.31 1.46 -2.21
C GLN A 49 -9.29 -0.06 -2.20
N TYR A 50 -8.12 -0.64 -2.42
CA TYR A 50 -8.00 -2.07 -2.69
C TYR A 50 -7.62 -2.90 -1.46
N GLY A 51 -7.16 -2.26 -0.38
CA GLY A 51 -6.61 -2.93 0.80
C GLY A 51 -5.14 -3.26 0.56
N LEU A 52 -4.84 -4.52 0.26
CA LEU A 52 -3.51 -4.99 -0.10
C LEU A 52 -3.39 -5.19 -1.62
N LEU A 53 -2.33 -4.66 -2.23
CA LEU A 53 -2.05 -4.79 -3.65
C LEU A 53 -0.69 -5.41 -3.91
N GLU A 54 -0.64 -6.35 -4.85
CA GLU A 54 0.60 -6.80 -5.45
C GLU A 54 1.19 -5.71 -6.35
N PRO A 55 2.52 -5.55 -6.38
CA PRO A 55 3.18 -4.49 -7.13
C PRO A 55 2.97 -4.61 -8.65
N GLY A 56 2.79 -5.82 -9.16
CA GLY A 56 2.53 -6.11 -10.57
C GLY A 56 1.08 -5.91 -11.01
N LYS A 57 0.13 -5.82 -10.07
CA LYS A 57 -1.29 -5.74 -10.40
C LYS A 57 -1.61 -4.45 -11.15
N VAL A 58 -2.12 -4.56 -12.37
CA VAL A 58 -2.56 -3.40 -13.15
C VAL A 58 -3.84 -2.84 -12.55
N ILE A 59 -3.82 -1.54 -12.25
CA ILE A 59 -4.96 -0.82 -11.69
C ILE A 59 -5.12 0.53 -12.39
N ALA A 60 -6.36 0.97 -12.54
CA ALA A 60 -6.68 2.32 -13.01
C ALA A 60 -6.46 3.37 -11.91
N PRO A 61 -6.16 4.63 -12.27
CA PRO A 61 -6.17 5.73 -11.32
C PRO A 61 -7.51 5.85 -10.60
N TYR A 62 -7.46 6.32 -9.36
CA TYR A 62 -8.64 6.44 -8.51
C TYR A 62 -8.49 7.57 -7.48
N GLU A 63 -9.63 8.12 -7.10
CA GLU A 63 -9.75 9.17 -6.08
C GLU A 63 -10.41 8.62 -4.81
N LYS A 64 -9.61 7.92 -4.00
CA LYS A 64 -10.02 7.46 -2.67
C LYS A 64 -8.88 7.64 -1.68
N ALA A 65 -9.16 8.30 -0.57
CA ALA A 65 -8.19 8.59 0.48
C ALA A 65 -8.65 8.02 1.81
N LEU A 66 -7.72 7.41 2.55
CA LEU A 66 -7.98 6.73 3.83
C LEU A 66 -8.45 7.71 4.93
N ASN A 67 -7.99 8.97 4.85
CA ASN A 67 -8.35 10.03 5.78
C ASN A 67 -9.81 10.50 5.66
N ARG A 68 -10.48 10.23 4.53
CA ARG A 68 -11.90 10.58 4.31
C ARG A 68 -12.87 9.48 4.74
N MET A 69 -12.35 8.33 5.19
CA MET A 69 -13.20 7.24 5.71
C MET A 69 -13.69 7.56 7.11
N ASN A 70 -14.99 7.31 7.34
CA ASN A 70 -15.53 7.30 8.70
C ASN A 70 -14.96 6.10 9.50
N VAL A 71 -15.22 6.06 10.80
CA VAL A 71 -14.69 5.02 11.69
C VAL A 71 -15.17 3.61 11.27
N GLY A 72 -16.41 3.47 10.82
CA GLY A 72 -16.98 2.20 10.35
C GLY A 72 -16.28 1.69 9.10
N ASP A 73 -16.12 2.54 8.09
CA ASP A 73 -15.42 2.24 6.84
C ASP A 73 -13.96 1.90 7.08
N ARG A 74 -13.30 2.60 8.01
CA ARG A 74 -11.92 2.32 8.40
C ARG A 74 -11.81 0.94 9.05
N ARG A 75 -12.74 0.56 9.93
CA ARG A 75 -12.76 -0.78 10.54
C ARG A 75 -12.99 -1.87 9.50
N ALA A 76 -13.96 -1.69 8.61
CA ALA A 76 -14.22 -2.64 7.52
C ALA A 76 -13.01 -2.79 6.60
N TRP A 77 -12.36 -1.67 6.26
CA TRP A 77 -11.12 -1.68 5.49
C TRP A 77 -9.99 -2.41 6.23
N SER A 78 -9.79 -2.16 7.53
CA SER A 78 -8.77 -2.86 8.32
C SER A 78 -9.01 -4.37 8.36
N SER A 79 -10.25 -4.82 8.57
CA SER A 79 -10.60 -6.25 8.54
C SER A 79 -10.31 -6.87 7.17
N LYS A 80 -10.63 -6.16 6.09
CA LYS A 80 -10.31 -6.59 4.72
C LYS A 80 -8.79 -6.74 4.52
N VAL A 81 -8.01 -5.75 4.95
CA VAL A 81 -6.54 -5.79 4.84
C VAL A 81 -5.96 -6.96 5.61
N ILE A 82 -6.40 -7.18 6.85
CA ILE A 82 -5.93 -8.30 7.69
C ILE A 82 -6.21 -9.63 7.00
N SER A 83 -7.42 -9.83 6.47
CA SER A 83 -7.78 -11.05 5.73
C SER A 83 -6.91 -11.25 4.48
N GLN A 84 -6.66 -10.19 3.70
CA GLN A 84 -5.78 -10.24 2.54
C GLN A 84 -4.32 -10.57 2.93
N MET A 85 -3.83 -10.02 4.04
CA MET A 85 -2.49 -10.31 4.55
C MET A 85 -2.35 -11.77 5.00
N GLN A 86 -3.36 -12.31 5.68
CA GLN A 86 -3.37 -13.73 6.09
C GLN A 86 -3.30 -14.67 4.88
N ALA A 87 -3.98 -14.33 3.78
CA ALA A 87 -3.96 -15.13 2.55
C ALA A 87 -2.66 -14.98 1.76
N ALA A 88 -2.15 -13.75 1.59
CA ALA A 88 -0.99 -13.47 0.76
C ALA A 88 0.34 -13.76 1.48
N VAL A 89 0.33 -13.75 2.82
CA VAL A 89 1.54 -13.81 3.63
C VAL A 89 1.36 -14.67 4.90
N PRO A 90 1.00 -15.96 4.77
CA PRO A 90 0.68 -16.80 5.93
C PRO A 90 1.87 -17.09 6.86
N ALA A 91 3.11 -16.85 6.41
CA ALA A 91 4.34 -17.18 7.12
C ALA A 91 5.37 -16.02 7.15
N ALA A 92 4.90 -14.78 7.33
CA ALA A 92 5.82 -13.66 7.58
C ALA A 92 6.39 -13.74 9.00
N ASP A 93 7.72 -13.74 9.13
CA ASP A 93 8.39 -13.62 10.43
C ASP A 93 8.48 -12.15 10.88
N ARG A 94 8.47 -11.22 9.92
CA ARG A 94 8.58 -9.78 10.17
C ARG A 94 7.79 -8.99 9.13
N ILE A 95 7.03 -8.01 9.59
CA ILE A 95 6.32 -7.06 8.73
C ILE A 95 6.90 -5.66 8.96
N VAL A 96 7.33 -5.01 7.89
CA VAL A 96 7.82 -3.62 7.90
C VAL A 96 6.80 -2.76 7.18
N ILE A 97 6.31 -1.71 7.83
CA ILE A 97 5.34 -0.78 7.24
C ILE A 97 6.03 0.55 6.98
N LEU A 98 6.07 0.97 5.72
CA LEU A 98 6.51 2.30 5.30
C LEU A 98 5.29 3.17 5.06
N ALA A 99 5.17 4.24 5.82
CA ALA A 99 4.10 5.23 5.66
C ALA A 99 4.67 6.65 5.59
N GLU A 100 4.11 7.46 4.71
CA GLU A 100 4.39 8.89 4.67
C GLU A 100 3.81 9.52 5.93
N SER A 101 4.57 10.39 6.59
CA SER A 101 4.07 11.14 7.74
C SER A 101 2.91 12.01 7.28
N ALA A 102 1.71 11.72 7.79
CA ALA A 102 0.58 12.62 7.63
C ALA A 102 0.88 13.85 8.48
N THR A 103 1.51 14.86 7.88
CA THR A 103 1.47 16.21 8.44
C THR A 103 0.02 16.64 8.38
N VAL A 104 -0.66 16.50 9.53
CA VAL A 104 -1.92 17.17 9.79
C VAL A 104 -1.58 18.65 9.74
N ASN A 105 -1.96 19.34 8.65
CA ASN A 105 -2.09 20.79 8.73
C ASN A 105 -3.25 21.01 9.70
N SER A 106 -2.87 21.27 10.97
CA SER A 106 -3.73 21.81 12.00
C SER A 106 -4.19 23.22 11.64
#